data_AF-A0A5B7XYT2-F1
#
_entry.id   AF-A0A5B7XYT2-F1
#
_cell.length_a   1.000
_cell.length_b   1.000
_cell.length_c   1.000
_cell.angle_alpha   90.00
_cell.angle_beta   90.00
_cell.angle_gamma   90.00
#
_symmetry.space_group_name_H-M   'P 1'
#
loop_
_entity.id
_entity.type
_entity.pdbx_description
1 polymer ?
#
loop_
_entity_poly.entity_id
_entity_poly.type
_entity_poly.pdbx_seq_one_letter_code
_entity_poly.pdbx_strand_id
1 'polypeptide(L)'
;MSFFIIVLIACGVAWFIHAKFHVSWGKIWAGIGTVAFLLVRWAFNQEHEQHQKIAERVRRMSTYNNEELKDHANNFNYSPQERSSARREMQRRRENGTGPF
;
A
#
# COMPACT_ATOMS: atom_id res chain seq x y z
N MET A 1 -3.10 -12.16 26.87
CA MET A 1 -2.13 -11.66 27.87
C MET A 1 -1.24 -10.54 27.32
N SER A 2 -0.74 -10.63 26.08
CA SER A 2 0.13 -9.62 25.46
C SER A 2 -0.47 -8.21 25.37
N PHE A 3 -1.75 -8.07 25.00
CA PHE A 3 -2.39 -6.75 24.87
C PHE A 3 -2.47 -5.98 26.21
N PHE A 4 -2.80 -6.67 27.30
CA PHE A 4 -2.94 -6.05 28.62
C PHE A 4 -1.60 -5.51 29.15
N ILE A 5 -0.51 -6.23 28.90
CA ILE A 5 0.85 -5.81 29.27
C ILE A 5 1.25 -4.54 28.50
N ILE A 6 0.92 -4.47 27.20
CA ILE A 6 1.21 -3.30 26.37
C ILE A 6 0.47 -2.07 26.88
N VAL A 7 -0.81 -2.22 27.25
CA VAL A 7 -1.61 -1.12 27.83
C VAL A 7 -1.02 -0.64 29.15
N LEU A 8 -0.59 -1.55 30.03
CA LEU A 8 0.05 -1.19 31.29
C LEU A 8 1.36 -0.41 31.08
N ILE A 9 2.19 -0.85 30.15
CA ILE A 9 3.45 -0.15 29.81
C ILE A 9 3.13 1.25 29.26
N ALA A 10 2.18 1.38 28.35
CA ALA A 10 1.78 2.66 27.77
C ALA A 10 1.24 3.63 28.83
N CYS A 11 0.39 3.15 29.73
CA CYS A 11 -0.11 3.94 30.86
C CYS A 11 1.00 4.36 31.82
N GLY A 12 1.96 3.46 32.11
CA GLY A 12 3.12 3.77 32.96
C GLY A 12 4.02 4.85 32.35
N VAL A 13 4.28 4.79 31.04
CA VAL A 13 5.05 5.82 30.31
C VAL A 13 4.32 7.16 30.30
N ALA A 14 3.02 7.16 30.03
CA ALA A 14 2.21 8.39 30.04
C ALA A 14 2.19 9.04 31.44
N TRP A 15 2.05 8.23 32.49
CA TRP A 15 2.13 8.71 33.88
C TRP A 15 3.51 9.30 34.20
N PHE A 16 4.61 8.63 33.82
CA PHE A 16 5.96 9.14 34.04
C PHE A 16 6.19 10.48 33.35
N ILE A 17 5.71 10.64 32.11
CA ILE A 17 5.82 11.90 31.37
C ILE A 17 5.03 13.02 32.06
N HIS A 18 3.81 12.73 32.50
CA HIS A 18 2.98 13.67 33.25
C HIS A 18 3.65 14.10 34.56
N ALA A 19 4.13 13.13 35.35
CA ALA A 19 4.72 13.36 36.67
C ALA A 19 6.08 14.07 36.60
N LYS A 20 6.94 13.72 35.62
CA LYS A 20 8.31 14.25 35.53
C LYS A 20 8.40 15.56 34.76
N PHE A 21 7.63 15.72 33.69
CA PHE A 21 7.72 16.89 32.80
C PHE A 21 6.54 17.85 32.98
N HIS A 22 5.60 17.56 33.90
CA HIS A 22 4.42 18.37 34.16
C HIS A 22 3.58 18.62 32.90
N VAL A 23 3.67 17.71 31.93
CA VAL A 23 2.95 17.80 30.66
C VAL A 23 1.49 17.48 30.94
N SER A 24 0.56 18.38 30.59
CA SER A 24 -0.86 18.13 30.81
C SER A 24 -1.34 16.89 30.06
N TRP A 25 -2.26 16.14 30.67
CA TRP A 25 -2.90 14.97 30.02
C TRP A 25 -3.46 15.31 28.63
N GLY A 26 -4.02 16.51 28.47
CA GLY A 26 -4.49 17.00 27.17
C GLY A 26 -3.40 17.04 26.09
N LYS A 27 -2.16 17.45 26.43
CA LYS A 27 -1.04 17.45 25.49
C LYS A 27 -0.57 16.05 25.12
N ILE A 28 -0.62 15.11 26.08
CA ILE A 28 -0.27 13.70 25.85
C ILE A 28 -1.26 13.07 24.87
N TRP A 29 -2.57 13.23 25.11
CA TRP A 29 -3.61 12.73 24.21
C TRP A 29 -3.58 13.40 22.84
N ALA A 30 -3.34 14.71 22.80
CA ALA A 30 -3.17 15.42 21.54
C ALA A 30 -1.99 14.86 20.72
N GLY A 31 -0.83 14.61 21.37
CA GLY A 31 0.32 14.01 20.71
C GLY A 31 0.02 12.63 20.14
N ILE A 32 -0.64 11.76 20.92
CA ILE A 32 -1.04 10.42 20.45
C ILE A 32 -2.01 10.54 19.25
N GLY A 33 -3.01 11.41 19.36
CA GLY A 33 -3.98 11.65 18.30
C GLY A 33 -3.35 12.20 17.01
N THR A 34 -2.41 13.14 17.12
CA THR A 34 -1.68 13.68 15.97
C THR A 34 -0.86 12.59 15.27
N VAL A 35 -0.14 11.76 16.02
CA VAL A 35 0.65 10.67 15.43
C VAL A 35 -0.27 9.65 14.74
N ALA A 36 -1.38 9.26 15.37
CA ALA A 36 -2.35 8.36 14.77
C ALA A 36 -2.94 8.92 13.46
N PHE A 37 -3.33 10.21 13.45
CA PHE A 37 -3.84 10.88 12.26
C PHE A 37 -2.81 10.91 11.12
N LEU A 38 -1.54 11.22 11.44
CA LEU A 38 -0.46 11.25 10.45
C LEU A 38 -0.20 9.86 9.85
N LEU A 39 -0.22 8.81 10.67
CA LEU A 39 -0.06 7.44 10.21
C LEU A 39 -1.19 7.02 9.27
N VAL A 40 -2.44 7.32 9.65
CA VAL A 40 -3.62 7.04 8.80
C VAL A 40 -3.52 7.80 7.48
N ARG A 41 -3.22 9.10 7.52
CA ARG A 41 -3.04 9.93 6.32
C ARG A 41 -1.92 9.38 5.42
N TRP A 42 -0.81 8.96 6.01
CA TRP A 42 0.31 8.39 5.27
C TRP A 42 -0.06 7.06 4.62
N ALA A 43 -0.76 6.17 5.33
CA ALA A 43 -1.24 4.89 4.80
C ALA A 43 -2.16 5.10 3.59
N PHE A 44 -3.14 6.01 3.68
CA PHE A 44 -3.99 6.34 2.55
C PHE A 44 -3.23 6.96 1.38
N ASN A 45 -2.22 7.79 1.65
CA ASN A 45 -1.41 8.38 0.58
C ASN A 45 -0.57 7.31 -0.14
N GLN A 46 -0.02 6.34 0.60
CA GLN A 46 0.68 5.20 0.01
C GLN A 46 -0.23 4.32 -0.84
N GLU A 47 -1.46 4.03 -0.37
CA GLU A 47 -2.44 3.28 -1.16
C GLU A 47 -2.78 4.01 -2.45
N HIS A 48 -3.01 5.32 -2.39
CA HIS A 48 -3.32 6.12 -3.57
C HIS A 48 -2.18 6.11 -4.60
N GLU A 49 -0.93 6.27 -4.15
CA GLU A 49 0.26 6.19 -5.02
C GLU A 49 0.43 4.78 -5.63
N GLN A 50 0.18 3.72 -4.85
CA GLN A 50 0.23 2.35 -5.36
C GLN A 50 -0.86 2.09 -6.41
N HIS A 51 -2.09 2.54 -6.17
CA HIS A 51 -3.18 2.40 -7.12
C HIS A 51 -2.91 3.16 -8.43
N GLN A 52 -2.36 4.38 -8.36
CA GLN A 52 -1.99 5.14 -9.55
C GLN A 52 -0.89 4.43 -10.36
N LYS A 53 0.17 3.93 -9.71
CA LYS A 53 1.24 3.18 -10.39
C LYS A 53 0.72 1.91 -11.07
N ILE A 54 -0.22 1.20 -10.44
CA ILE A 54 -0.86 0.02 -11.04
C ILE A 54 -1.72 0.43 -12.24
N ALA A 55 -2.52 1.49 -12.12
CA ALA A 55 -3.37 1.97 -13.21
C ALA A 55 -2.55 2.42 -14.43
N GLU A 56 -1.46 3.17 -14.22
CA GLU A 56 -0.54 3.56 -15.30
C GLU A 56 0.15 2.37 -15.95
N ARG A 57 0.55 1.37 -15.15
CA ARG A 57 1.14 0.12 -15.66
C ARG A 57 0.17 -0.66 -16.55
N VAL A 58 -1.09 -0.79 -16.13
CA VAL A 58 -2.14 -1.44 -16.94
C VAL A 58 -2.41 -0.64 -18.22
N ARG A 59 -2.47 0.70 -18.12
CA ARG A 59 -2.66 1.57 -19.29
C ARG A 59 -1.53 1.41 -20.31
N ARG A 60 -0.28 1.33 -19.88
CA ARG A 60 0.85 1.05 -20.79
C ARG A 60 0.77 -0.34 -21.42
N MET A 61 0.34 -1.36 -20.68
CA MET A 61 0.13 -2.71 -21.24
C MET A 61 -1.01 -2.75 -22.26
N SER A 62 -2.06 -1.94 -22.10
CA SER A 62 -3.12 -1.86 -23.11
C SER A 62 -2.66 -1.27 -24.46
N THR A 63 -1.57 -0.50 -24.47
CA THR A 63 -0.97 0.04 -25.71
C THR A 63 0.05 -0.90 -26.35
N TYR A 64 0.47 -1.97 -25.68
CA TYR A 64 1.44 -2.92 -26.22
C TYR A 64 0.86 -3.75 -27.36
N ASN A 65 1.73 -4.09 -28.30
CA ASN A 65 1.40 -5.07 -29.32
C ASN A 65 1.41 -6.49 -28.73
N ASN A 66 0.80 -7.43 -29.45
CA ASN A 66 0.60 -8.80 -28.99
C ASN A 66 1.91 -9.54 -28.68
N GLU A 67 2.97 -9.30 -29.45
CA GLU A 67 4.31 -9.87 -29.22
C GLU A 67 4.98 -9.27 -27.98
N GLU A 68 4.87 -7.95 -27.79
CA GLU A 68 5.41 -7.24 -26.63
C GLU A 68 4.72 -7.69 -25.33
N LEU A 69 3.40 -7.92 -25.36
CA LEU A 69 2.64 -8.48 -24.24
C LEU A 69 3.09 -9.90 -23.88
N LYS A 70 3.39 -10.72 -24.88
CA LYS A 70 3.88 -12.09 -24.70
C LYS A 70 5.28 -12.13 -24.12
N ASP A 71 6.18 -11.25 -24.59
CA ASP A 71 7.52 -11.10 -24.03
C ASP A 71 7.44 -10.59 -22.58
N HIS A 72 6.64 -9.55 -22.34
CA HIS A 72 6.46 -8.96 -21.01
C HIS A 72 5.87 -9.96 -19.99
N ALA A 73 4.99 -10.86 -20.42
CA ALA A 73 4.42 -11.90 -19.56
C ALA A 73 5.39 -13.05 -19.25
N ASN A 74 6.35 -13.31 -20.12
CA ASN A 74 7.30 -14.42 -20.01
C ASN A 74 8.68 -13.99 -19.50
N ASN A 75 8.98 -12.70 -19.52
CA ASN A 75 10.25 -12.17 -19.04
C ASN A 75 10.30 -12.17 -17.49
N PHE A 76 11.27 -12.90 -16.94
CA PHE A 76 11.46 -13.09 -15.50
C PHE A 76 12.12 -11.89 -14.80
N ASN A 77 12.58 -10.89 -15.56
CA ASN A 77 13.09 -9.64 -15.00
C ASN A 77 11.96 -8.72 -14.49
N TYR A 78 10.70 -8.97 -14.89
CA TYR A 78 9.54 -8.20 -14.40
C TYR A 78 8.93 -8.82 -13.15
N SER A 79 8.30 -7.97 -12.34
CA SER A 79 7.65 -8.40 -11.11
C SER A 79 6.51 -9.41 -11.38
N PRO A 80 6.23 -10.34 -10.46
CA PRO A 80 5.12 -11.30 -10.62
C PRO A 80 3.78 -10.61 -10.92
N GLN A 81 3.57 -9.42 -10.36
CA GLN A 81 2.38 -8.59 -10.60
C GLN A 81 2.31 -8.06 -12.04
N GLU A 82 3.41 -7.57 -12.61
CA GLU A 82 3.49 -7.12 -14.03
C GLU A 82 3.15 -8.23 -15.01
N ARG A 83 3.73 -9.42 -14.80
CA ARG A 83 3.46 -10.57 -15.66
C ARG A 83 1.99 -11.00 -15.55
N SER A 84 1.41 -10.91 -14.36
CA SER A 84 -0.01 -11.24 -14.15
C SER A 84 -0.96 -10.25 -14.84
N SER A 85 -0.62 -8.96 -14.87
CA SER A 85 -1.41 -7.95 -15.59
C SER A 85 -1.28 -8.12 -17.11
N ALA A 86 -0.07 -8.44 -17.61
CA ALA A 86 0.14 -8.74 -19.03
C ALA A 86 -0.64 -9.99 -19.47
N ARG A 87 -0.66 -11.05 -18.65
CA ARG A 87 -1.48 -12.25 -18.93
C ARG A 87 -2.97 -11.95 -18.95
N ARG A 88 -3.47 -11.13 -18.01
CA ARG A 88 -4.88 -10.73 -17.99
C ARG A 88 -5.26 -9.93 -19.22
N GLU A 89 -4.40 -9.03 -19.68
CA GLU A 89 -4.65 -8.25 -20.90
C GLU A 89 -4.63 -9.13 -22.15
N MET A 90 -3.70 -10.09 -22.26
CA MET A 90 -3.72 -11.10 -23.33
C MET A 90 -5.01 -11.93 -23.33
N GLN A 91 -5.46 -12.37 -22.14
CA GLN A 91 -6.71 -13.11 -22.01
C GLN A 91 -7.91 -12.26 -22.42
N ARG A 92 -7.97 -10.99 -22.01
CA ARG A 92 -9.02 -10.04 -22.40
C ARG A 92 -9.07 -9.83 -23.92
N ARG A 93 -7.91 -9.71 -24.58
CA ARG A 93 -7.84 -9.59 -26.05
C ARG A 93 -8.28 -10.86 -26.75
N ARG A 94 -7.94 -12.03 -26.19
CA ARG A 94 -8.40 -13.34 -26.69
C ARG A 94 -9.93 -13.47 -26.59
N GLU A 95 -10.52 -13.06 -25.48
CA GLU A 95 -11.98 -13.04 -25.27
C GLU A 95 -12.67 -12.05 -26.24
N ASN A 96 -12.01 -10.94 -26.58
CA ASN A 96 -12.51 -9.93 -27.52
C ASN A 96 -12.19 -10.23 -29.00
N GLY A 97 -11.56 -11.36 -29.33
CA GLY A 97 -11.22 -11.74 -30.71
C GLY A 97 -10.11 -10.90 -31.37
N THR A 98 -9.36 -10.12 -30.59
CA THR A 98 -8.28 -9.22 -31.06
C THR A 98 -6.88 -9.62 -30.55
N GLY A 99 -6.80 -10.71 -29.76
CA GLY A 99 -5.55 -11.27 -29.24
C GLY A 99 -4.85 -12.21 -30.22
N PRO A 100 -3.54 -12.47 -30.06
CA PRO A 100 -2.81 -13.38 -30.93
C PRO A 100 -3.21 -14.83 -30.60
N PHE A 101 -3.23 -15.66 -31.65
CA PHE A 101 -3.32 -17.11 -31.55
C PHE A 101 -2.01 -17.69 -31.00
#